data_AF-A0A961C8L6-F1
#
_entry.id   AF-A0A961C8L6-F1
#
_cell.length_a   1.000
_cell.length_b   1.000
_cell.length_c   1.000
_cell.angle_alpha   90.00
_cell.angle_beta   90.00
_cell.angle_gamma   90.00
#
_symmetry.space_group_name_H-M   'P 1'
#
loop_
_entity.id
_entity.type
_entity.pdbx_description
1 polymer ?
#
loop_
_entity_poly.entity_id
_entity_poly.type
_entity_poly.pdbx_seq_one_letter_code
_entity_poly.pdbx_strand_id
1 'polypeptide(L)'
;MAGDDDGITVDLEGEGIDPRAVADAILAVERLVKSLDIERHLTLTNLSTGSAHVSMSAGGQSLDALSGGLAQLGEAAELPNGWGRDTVLAVLSMGKIRKLRGVDSIDVRIGTAITHIDAALQANAESVLEPKSTALGAVRGVLYRYINDKNNRSAGLRNLNDGEVVTLHFDSDTAPLIKENLDNEVEVWGEVARDVTDRIIHVTVEGIEPIPVSEPARASNGRGLLGEGWTNGMNPVEWVRMQRD
;
A
#
# COMPACT_ATOMS: atom_id res chain seq x y z
N MET A 1 -10.58 23.13 35.04
CA MET A 1 -11.19 21.83 34.71
C MET A 1 -10.33 21.24 33.61
N ALA A 2 -9.61 20.17 33.93
CA ALA A 2 -8.72 19.47 33.00
C ALA A 2 -9.59 18.67 32.02
N GLY A 3 -9.52 19.02 30.74
CA GLY A 3 -10.12 18.23 29.66
C GLY A 3 -9.14 17.14 29.25
N ASP A 4 -9.67 15.94 29.02
CA ASP A 4 -8.97 14.68 28.79
C ASP A 4 -7.75 14.78 27.85
N ASP A 5 -6.62 14.28 28.34
CA ASP A 5 -5.32 14.12 27.65
C ASP A 5 -5.31 13.00 26.58
N ASP A 6 -6.47 12.36 26.32
CA ASP A 6 -6.59 11.18 25.43
C ASP A 6 -6.91 11.61 23.99
N GLY A 7 -5.95 12.28 23.34
CA GLY A 7 -6.11 12.69 21.95
C GLY A 7 -4.83 13.06 21.22
N ILE A 8 -4.93 13.10 19.90
CA ILE A 8 -3.90 13.60 18.99
C ILE A 8 -4.32 15.01 18.58
N THR A 9 -3.46 15.99 18.78
CA THR A 9 -3.68 17.35 18.27
C THR A 9 -2.63 17.66 17.22
N VAL A 10 -3.04 18.16 16.08
CA VAL A 10 -2.14 18.68 15.04
C VAL A 10 -2.30 20.18 14.96
N ASP A 11 -1.20 20.87 15.22
CA ASP A 11 -1.11 22.32 15.18
C ASP A 11 -0.44 22.72 13.87
N LEU A 12 -1.15 23.54 13.08
CA LEU A 12 -0.58 24.25 11.95
C LEU A 12 -0.42 25.71 12.34
N GLU A 13 0.82 26.19 12.32
CA GLU A 13 1.17 27.56 12.64
C GLU A 13 1.65 28.30 11.38
N GLY A 14 1.19 29.54 11.19
CA GLY A 14 1.68 30.45 10.15
C GLY A 14 0.66 31.48 9.67
N GLU A 15 1.10 32.46 8.89
CA GLU A 15 0.23 33.56 8.45
C GLU A 15 -0.49 33.26 7.12
N GLY A 16 -1.83 33.42 7.11
CA GLY A 16 -2.63 33.26 5.90
C GLY A 16 -2.64 31.82 5.36
N ILE A 17 -2.73 30.84 6.27
CA ILE A 17 -2.81 29.41 5.97
C ILE A 17 -3.86 29.13 4.88
N ASP A 18 -3.45 28.45 3.81
CA ASP A 18 -4.36 27.98 2.77
C ASP A 18 -5.38 26.99 3.39
N PRO A 19 -6.70 27.18 3.22
CA PRO A 19 -7.71 26.21 3.67
C PRO A 19 -7.45 24.78 3.22
N ARG A 20 -6.76 24.59 2.08
CA ARG A 20 -6.33 23.27 1.61
C ARG A 20 -5.31 22.61 2.53
N ALA A 21 -4.44 23.38 3.17
CA ALA A 21 -3.46 22.84 4.12
C ALA A 21 -4.14 22.22 5.34
N VAL A 22 -5.20 22.85 5.83
CA VAL A 22 -6.01 22.31 6.93
C VAL A 22 -6.71 21.00 6.51
N ALA A 23 -7.30 20.98 5.32
CA ALA A 23 -7.95 19.77 4.79
C ALA A 23 -6.94 18.61 4.61
N ASP A 24 -5.77 18.90 4.03
CA ASP A 24 -4.71 17.91 3.84
C ASP A 24 -4.15 17.40 5.17
N ALA A 25 -4.07 18.27 6.20
CA ALA A 25 -3.67 17.87 7.54
C ALA A 25 -4.66 16.90 8.17
N ILE A 26 -5.96 17.21 8.11
CA ILE A 26 -7.01 16.32 8.60
C ILE A 26 -6.90 14.94 7.93
N LEU A 27 -6.74 14.91 6.61
CA LEU A 27 -6.61 13.67 5.84
C LEU A 27 -5.32 12.91 6.18
N ALA A 28 -4.20 13.60 6.40
CA ALA A 28 -2.93 12.97 6.74
C ALA A 28 -2.98 12.32 8.12
N VAL A 29 -3.54 13.00 9.12
CA VAL A 29 -3.71 12.44 10.46
C VAL A 29 -4.71 11.30 10.47
N GLU A 30 -5.82 11.45 9.73
CA GLU A 30 -6.79 10.37 9.57
C GLU A 30 -6.14 9.09 9.01
N ARG A 31 -5.28 9.22 7.99
CA ARG A 31 -4.53 8.10 7.41
C ARG A 31 -3.54 7.50 8.42
N LEU A 32 -2.84 8.34 9.16
CA LEU A 32 -1.88 7.91 10.18
C LEU A 32 -2.56 7.05 11.25
N VAL A 33 -3.65 7.57 11.83
CA VAL A 33 -4.47 6.90 12.85
C VAL A 33 -5.09 5.61 12.31
N LYS A 34 -5.58 5.63 11.05
CA LYS A 34 -6.11 4.43 10.39
C LYS A 34 -5.05 3.35 10.21
N SER A 35 -3.82 3.74 9.83
CA SER A 35 -2.74 2.80 9.56
C SER A 35 -2.27 2.03 10.80
N LEU A 36 -2.56 2.57 11.99
CA LEU A 36 -2.23 1.99 13.28
C LEU A 36 -3.45 1.33 13.97
N ASP A 37 -4.55 1.16 13.23
CA ASP A 37 -5.80 0.56 13.72
C ASP A 37 -6.34 1.22 15.00
N ILE A 38 -6.24 2.55 15.08
CA ILE A 38 -6.67 3.32 16.23
C ILE A 38 -8.14 3.70 16.05
N GLU A 39 -8.99 3.34 17.02
CA GLU A 39 -10.37 3.83 17.06
C GLU A 39 -10.40 5.35 17.17
N ARG A 40 -11.17 5.99 16.29
CA ARG A 40 -11.09 7.44 16.06
C ARG A 40 -12.44 8.12 16.15
N HIS A 41 -12.48 9.20 16.92
CA HIS A 41 -13.55 10.19 16.87
C HIS A 41 -12.91 11.55 16.56
N LEU A 42 -13.09 11.99 15.31
CA LEU A 42 -12.48 13.22 14.82
C LEU A 42 -13.37 14.40 15.21
N THR A 43 -12.82 15.30 16.03
CA THR A 43 -13.52 16.51 16.47
C THR A 43 -12.68 17.73 16.10
N LEU A 44 -13.08 18.43 15.06
CA LEU A 44 -12.39 19.66 14.68
C LEU A 44 -12.67 20.75 15.73
N THR A 45 -11.65 21.18 16.47
CA THR A 45 -11.75 22.19 17.52
C THR A 45 -10.82 23.36 17.23
N ASN A 46 -11.25 24.60 17.49
CA ASN A 46 -10.40 25.79 17.45
C ASN A 46 -9.73 26.08 16.09
N LEU A 47 -10.56 26.36 15.08
CA LEU A 47 -10.11 27.02 13.86
C LEU A 47 -10.00 28.54 14.10
N SER A 48 -8.80 29.10 13.97
CA SER A 48 -8.56 30.54 14.05
C SER A 48 -7.85 31.08 12.80
N THR A 49 -7.90 32.39 12.61
CA THR A 49 -7.14 33.07 11.56
C THR A 49 -5.65 33.07 11.94
N GLY A 50 -4.82 32.33 11.22
CA GLY A 50 -3.36 32.25 11.46
C GLY A 50 -2.88 31.06 12.28
N SER A 51 -3.80 30.22 12.77
CA SER A 51 -3.48 28.90 13.31
C SER A 51 -4.65 27.97 13.12
N ALA A 52 -4.37 26.73 12.73
CA ALA A 52 -5.39 25.69 12.68
C ALA A 52 -5.00 24.59 13.65
N HIS A 53 -5.84 24.40 14.67
CA HIS A 53 -5.71 23.28 15.59
C HIS A 53 -6.69 22.20 15.15
N VAL A 54 -6.20 20.97 15.01
CA VAL A 54 -7.02 19.81 14.66
C VAL A 54 -6.83 18.79 15.76
N SER A 55 -7.82 18.66 16.64
CA SER A 55 -7.80 17.62 17.66
C SER A 55 -8.57 16.38 17.21
N MET A 56 -8.13 15.23 17.65
CA MET A 56 -8.75 13.94 17.40
C MET A 56 -8.72 13.14 18.68
N SER A 57 -9.88 12.75 19.19
CA SER A 57 -9.96 11.84 20.31
C SER A 57 -9.63 10.44 19.81
N ALA A 58 -8.62 9.85 20.44
CA ALA A 58 -8.10 8.52 20.16
C ALA A 58 -7.67 7.92 21.50
N GLY A 59 -8.00 6.67 21.76
CA GLY A 59 -7.74 6.04 23.07
C GLY A 59 -6.76 4.89 22.99
N GLY A 60 -6.02 4.66 24.09
CA GLY A 60 -5.34 3.40 24.39
C GLY A 60 -3.86 3.27 23.98
N GLN A 61 -3.34 2.03 24.06
CA GLN A 61 -1.92 1.67 23.83
C GLN A 61 -1.38 2.10 22.46
N SER A 62 -2.25 2.36 21.50
CA SER A 62 -1.85 2.77 20.16
C SER A 62 -1.37 4.23 20.07
N LEU A 63 -1.71 5.08 21.05
CA LEU A 63 -1.16 6.44 21.13
C LEU A 63 0.31 6.47 21.56
N ASP A 64 0.70 5.60 22.49
CA ASP A 64 2.10 5.44 22.89
C ASP A 64 2.94 4.90 21.73
N ALA A 65 2.40 3.95 20.95
CA ALA A 65 3.05 3.44 19.75
C ALA A 65 3.21 4.53 18.66
N LEU A 66 2.25 5.44 18.53
CA LEU A 66 2.35 6.57 17.61
C LEU A 66 3.38 7.59 18.10
N SER A 67 3.30 8.03 19.35
CA SER A 67 4.24 9.01 19.93
C SER A 67 5.67 8.49 19.94
N GLY A 68 5.87 7.26 20.42
CA GLY A 68 7.18 6.59 20.43
C GLY A 68 7.73 6.35 19.02
N GLY A 69 6.87 6.00 18.07
CA GLY A 69 7.31 5.80 16.68
C GLY A 69 7.69 7.10 15.98
N LEU A 70 6.98 8.19 16.24
CA LEU A 70 7.33 9.53 15.74
C LEU A 70 8.68 10.00 16.32
N ALA A 71 8.92 9.77 17.61
CA ALA A 71 10.20 10.07 18.24
C ALA A 71 11.34 9.24 17.65
N GLN A 72 11.15 7.92 17.52
CA GLN A 72 12.15 7.01 16.94
C GLN A 72 12.49 7.39 15.50
N LEU A 73 11.49 7.70 14.67
CA LEU A 73 11.71 8.12 13.29
C LEU A 73 12.36 9.50 13.19
N GLY A 74 12.14 10.37 14.17
CA GLY A 74 12.83 11.65 14.28
C GLY A 74 14.33 11.49 14.57
N GLU A 75 14.71 10.45 15.33
CA GLU A 75 16.10 10.19 15.70
C GLU A 75 16.88 9.43 14.61
N ALA A 76 16.25 8.45 13.96
CA ALA A 76 16.91 7.59 12.99
C ALA A 76 15.99 7.16 11.84
N ALA A 77 16.60 6.85 10.69
CA ALA A 77 15.95 6.26 9.53
C ALA A 77 15.66 4.76 9.74
N GLU A 78 14.92 4.43 10.79
CA GLU A 78 14.50 3.07 11.12
C GLU A 78 12.98 2.97 11.16
N LEU A 79 12.42 1.86 10.68
CA LEU A 79 10.99 1.62 10.74
C LEU A 79 10.59 1.36 12.21
N PRO A 80 9.71 2.18 12.81
CA PRO A 80 9.30 1.95 14.18
C PRO A 80 8.52 0.66 14.37
N ASN A 81 8.58 0.09 15.57
CA ASN A 81 7.90 -1.16 15.86
C ASN A 81 6.37 -1.02 15.69
N GLY A 82 5.77 -1.97 14.97
CA GLY A 82 4.33 -1.97 14.68
C GLY A 82 3.91 -1.00 13.57
N TRP A 83 4.82 -0.21 13.02
CA TRP A 83 4.51 0.66 11.89
C TRP A 83 4.61 -0.12 10.57
N GLY A 84 3.66 0.16 9.69
CA GLY A 84 3.70 -0.30 8.30
C GLY A 84 4.19 0.78 7.36
N ARG A 85 4.36 0.41 6.08
CA ARG A 85 4.66 1.35 4.99
C ARG A 85 3.66 2.50 4.92
N ASP A 86 2.37 2.20 5.10
CA ASP A 86 1.29 3.19 5.05
C ASP A 86 1.40 4.24 6.17
N THR A 87 1.88 3.84 7.35
CA THR A 87 2.13 4.75 8.47
C THR A 87 3.23 5.74 8.13
N VAL A 88 4.34 5.26 7.58
CA VAL A 88 5.46 6.12 7.14
C VAL A 88 5.05 7.04 5.99
N LEU A 89 4.26 6.54 5.03
CA LEU A 89 3.69 7.36 3.96
C LEU A 89 2.76 8.46 4.47
N ALA A 90 1.97 8.17 5.52
CA ALA A 90 1.14 9.18 6.17
C ALA A 90 2.00 10.28 6.81
N VAL A 91 3.11 9.92 7.46
CA VAL A 91 4.09 10.89 7.99
C VAL A 91 4.72 11.75 6.90
N LEU A 92 5.10 11.17 5.76
CA LEU A 92 5.58 11.93 4.61
C LEU A 92 4.52 12.86 4.03
N SER A 93 3.26 12.45 4.03
CA SER A 93 2.17 13.30 3.56
C SER A 93 1.99 14.53 4.44
N MET A 94 2.24 14.42 5.75
CA MET A 94 2.22 15.58 6.66
C MET A 94 3.31 16.60 6.31
N GLY A 95 4.55 16.18 6.03
CA GLY A 95 5.62 17.13 5.68
C GLY A 95 5.39 17.86 4.35
N LYS A 96 4.58 17.31 3.44
CA LYS A 96 4.19 18.00 2.20
C LYS A 96 3.29 19.20 2.47
N ILE A 97 2.51 19.18 3.55
CA ILE A 97 1.62 20.28 3.94
C ILE A 97 2.43 21.54 4.30
N ARG A 98 3.63 21.37 4.86
CA ARG A 98 4.55 22.48 5.14
C ARG A 98 4.99 23.23 3.87
N LYS A 99 4.86 22.61 2.69
CA LYS A 99 5.13 23.28 1.40
C LYS A 99 3.96 24.11 0.91
N LEU A 100 2.79 24.04 1.57
CA LEU A 100 1.62 24.84 1.23
C LEU A 100 1.76 26.25 1.79
N ARG A 101 1.04 27.19 1.15
CA ARG A 101 1.13 28.60 1.47
C ARG A 101 0.66 28.87 2.90
N GLY A 102 1.46 29.66 3.62
CA GLY A 102 1.12 30.15 4.96
C GLY A 102 1.32 29.14 6.08
N VAL A 103 1.93 27.98 5.81
CA VAL A 103 2.29 26.98 6.83
C VAL A 103 3.78 27.07 7.11
N ASP A 104 4.13 27.52 8.32
CA ASP A 104 5.52 27.63 8.75
C ASP A 104 5.99 26.37 9.48
N SER A 105 5.10 25.80 10.30
CA SER A 105 5.37 24.58 11.08
C SER A 105 4.13 23.70 11.24
N ILE A 106 4.39 22.42 11.50
CA ILE A 106 3.38 21.40 11.77
C ILE A 106 3.87 20.59 12.96
N ASP A 107 3.06 20.61 14.02
CA ASP A 107 3.37 19.90 15.26
C ASP A 107 2.30 18.86 15.55
N VAL A 108 2.73 17.67 15.94
CA VAL A 108 1.84 16.60 16.41
C VAL A 108 2.01 16.48 17.92
N ARG A 109 0.94 16.75 18.66
CA ARG A 109 0.87 16.64 20.11
C ARG A 109 0.05 15.41 20.51
N ILE A 110 0.61 14.57 21.37
CA ILE A 110 -0.03 13.37 21.92
C ILE A 110 0.25 13.36 23.42
N GLY A 111 -0.78 13.61 24.24
CA GLY A 111 -0.60 13.91 25.66
C GLY A 111 0.41 15.05 25.85
N THR A 112 1.50 14.79 26.59
CA THR A 112 2.57 15.76 26.82
C THR A 112 3.67 15.77 25.74
N ALA A 113 3.69 14.79 24.84
CA ALA A 113 4.70 14.70 23.79
C ALA A 113 4.35 15.63 22.63
N ILE A 114 5.33 16.40 22.16
CA ILE A 114 5.23 17.24 20.98
C ILE A 114 6.31 16.79 20.00
N THR A 115 5.90 16.40 18.80
CA THR A 115 6.81 16.08 17.69
C THR A 115 6.66 17.09 16.58
N HIS A 116 7.76 17.74 16.23
CA HIS A 116 7.84 18.64 15.09
C HIS A 116 7.98 17.82 13.79
N ILE A 117 7.14 18.07 12.79
CA ILE A 117 7.27 17.48 11.46
C ILE A 117 8.28 18.31 10.66
N ASP A 118 9.56 18.09 10.95
CA ASP A 118 10.67 18.86 10.38
C ASP A 118 11.33 18.15 9.17
N ALA A 119 12.38 18.76 8.63
CA ALA A 119 13.09 18.20 7.48
C ALA A 119 13.87 16.91 7.79
N ALA A 120 14.33 16.73 9.04
CA ALA A 120 15.09 15.55 9.45
C ALA A 120 14.17 14.33 9.54
N LEU A 121 13.03 14.48 10.21
CA LEU A 121 12.00 13.44 10.30
C LEU A 121 11.48 13.03 8.91
N GLN A 122 11.32 14.00 7.99
CA GLN A 122 10.96 13.71 6.60
C GLN A 122 12.05 12.93 5.86
N ALA A 123 13.31 13.32 6.01
CA ALA A 123 14.42 12.61 5.36
C ALA A 123 14.53 11.16 5.88
N ASN A 124 14.39 10.97 7.19
CA ASN A 124 14.39 9.65 7.81
C ASN A 124 13.22 8.79 7.30
N ALA A 125 12.02 9.38 7.22
CA ALA A 125 10.84 8.70 6.66
C ALA A 125 11.02 8.34 5.16
N GLU A 126 11.65 9.21 4.36
CA GLU A 126 11.99 8.92 2.96
C GLU A 126 12.96 7.74 2.87
N SER A 127 14.04 7.75 3.66
CA SER A 127 15.04 6.68 3.71
C SER A 127 14.45 5.34 4.15
N VAL A 128 13.50 5.32 5.08
CA VAL A 128 12.82 4.07 5.49
C VAL A 128 12.00 3.46 4.36
N LEU A 129 11.50 4.27 3.42
CA LEU A 129 10.72 3.80 2.28
C LEU A 129 11.55 3.38 1.07
N GLU A 130 12.86 3.65 1.09
CA GLU A 130 13.78 3.20 0.05
C GLU A 130 13.80 1.67 -0.04
N PRO A 131 13.93 1.09 -1.24
CA PRO A 131 14.06 -0.35 -1.39
C PRO A 131 15.27 -0.87 -0.61
N LYS A 132 15.03 -1.82 0.30
CA LYS A 132 16.11 -2.49 1.05
C LYS A 132 16.87 -3.47 0.18
N SER A 133 16.17 -4.09 -0.78
CA SER A 133 16.77 -5.04 -1.71
C SER A 133 16.09 -4.97 -3.07
N THR A 134 16.88 -5.16 -4.11
CA THR A 134 16.44 -5.37 -5.47
C THR A 134 16.95 -6.72 -5.96
N ALA A 135 16.07 -7.52 -6.56
CA ALA A 135 16.42 -8.84 -7.09
C ALA A 135 15.54 -9.17 -8.30
N LEU A 136 16.07 -9.98 -9.22
CA LEU A 136 15.26 -10.51 -10.32
C LEU A 136 14.19 -11.47 -9.78
N GLY A 137 12.96 -11.35 -10.27
CA GLY A 137 11.86 -12.19 -9.86
C GLY A 137 10.63 -12.02 -10.74
N ALA A 138 9.56 -12.74 -10.38
CA ALA A 138 8.28 -12.69 -11.06
C ALA A 138 7.14 -12.49 -10.04
N VAL A 139 6.10 -11.75 -10.44
CA VAL A 139 4.90 -11.49 -9.66
C VAL A 139 3.69 -11.80 -10.51
N ARG A 140 2.75 -12.56 -9.93
CA ARG A 140 1.46 -12.88 -10.56
C ARG A 140 0.39 -12.00 -9.99
N GLY A 141 -0.46 -11.46 -10.86
CA GLY A 141 -1.48 -10.51 -10.44
C GLY A 141 -2.48 -10.16 -11.52
N VAL A 142 -3.48 -9.38 -11.13
CA VAL A 142 -4.43 -8.77 -12.06
C VAL A 142 -4.02 -7.33 -12.30
N LEU A 143 -3.80 -6.96 -13.57
CA LEU A 143 -3.57 -5.56 -13.94
C LEU A 143 -4.87 -4.77 -13.82
N TYR A 144 -4.85 -3.63 -13.13
CA TYR A 144 -6.09 -2.86 -12.91
C TYR A 144 -5.92 -1.34 -13.13
N ARG A 145 -4.70 -0.87 -13.36
CA ARG A 145 -4.43 0.56 -13.61
C ARG A 145 -3.31 0.70 -14.63
N TYR A 146 -3.43 1.70 -15.50
CA TYR A 146 -2.41 2.06 -16.49
C TYR A 146 -2.22 3.58 -16.53
N ILE A 147 -0.96 4.01 -16.48
CA ILE A 147 -0.53 5.42 -16.59
C ILE A 147 0.58 5.46 -17.63
N ASN A 148 0.44 6.34 -18.62
CA ASN A 148 1.39 6.50 -19.71
C ASN A 148 1.73 7.97 -19.93
N ASP A 149 2.42 8.55 -18.94
CA ASP A 149 2.98 9.88 -19.07
C ASP A 149 4.40 9.80 -19.62
N LYS A 150 4.83 10.82 -20.37
CA LYS A 150 6.15 10.84 -21.06
C LYS A 150 7.32 10.50 -20.16
N ASN A 151 7.24 10.89 -18.88
CA ASN A 151 8.30 10.71 -17.89
C ASN A 151 7.95 9.67 -16.81
N ASN A 152 6.74 9.10 -16.85
CA ASN A 152 6.27 8.18 -15.82
C ASN A 152 5.27 7.18 -16.41
N ARG A 153 5.78 6.02 -16.81
CA ARG A 153 4.98 4.88 -17.25
C ARG A 153 4.85 3.92 -16.09
N SER A 154 3.61 3.67 -15.68
CA SER A 154 3.35 2.75 -14.60
C SER A 154 2.01 2.04 -14.71
N ALA A 155 1.92 0.88 -14.07
CA ALA A 155 0.69 0.13 -13.93
C ALA A 155 0.49 -0.34 -12.50
N GLY A 156 -0.77 -0.59 -12.13
CA GLY A 156 -1.11 -1.25 -10.88
C GLY A 156 -1.37 -2.72 -11.13
N LEU A 157 -0.67 -3.59 -10.40
CA LEU A 157 -0.88 -5.03 -10.37
C LEU A 157 -1.40 -5.40 -8.98
N ARG A 158 -2.53 -6.08 -8.90
CA ARG A 158 -3.01 -6.68 -7.65
C ARG A 158 -2.44 -8.09 -7.55
N ASN A 159 -1.52 -8.32 -6.63
CA ASN A 159 -0.85 -9.59 -6.43
C ASN A 159 -1.86 -10.69 -6.04
N LEU A 160 -1.78 -11.85 -6.68
CA LEU A 160 -2.70 -12.97 -6.40
C LEU A 160 -2.44 -13.64 -5.05
N ASN A 161 -1.22 -13.55 -4.52
CA ASN A 161 -0.85 -14.27 -3.29
C ASN A 161 -1.39 -13.61 -2.02
N ASP A 162 -1.32 -12.29 -1.94
CA ASP A 162 -1.64 -11.49 -0.74
C ASP A 162 -2.71 -10.41 -1.00
N GLY A 163 -3.08 -10.18 -2.27
CA GLY A 163 -4.03 -9.13 -2.65
C GLY A 163 -3.44 -7.72 -2.62
N GLU A 164 -2.15 -7.57 -2.31
CA GLU A 164 -1.46 -6.29 -2.20
C GLU A 164 -1.27 -5.65 -3.59
N VAL A 165 -1.19 -4.33 -3.59
CA VAL A 165 -0.98 -3.56 -4.82
C VAL A 165 0.52 -3.37 -5.05
N VAL A 166 1.00 -3.88 -6.18
CA VAL A 166 2.35 -3.69 -6.67
C VAL A 166 2.35 -2.66 -7.80
N THR A 167 3.27 -1.69 -7.74
CA THR A 167 3.46 -0.76 -8.85
C THR A 167 4.42 -1.35 -9.86
N LEU A 168 4.04 -1.38 -11.13
CA LEU A 168 4.89 -1.78 -12.23
C LEU A 168 5.46 -0.55 -12.92
N HIS A 169 6.76 -0.50 -13.12
CA HIS A 169 7.44 0.51 -13.95
C HIS A 169 7.91 -0.15 -15.24
N PHE A 170 7.63 0.46 -16.38
CA PHE A 170 7.93 -0.14 -17.68
C PHE A 170 8.34 0.91 -18.71
N ASP A 171 9.05 0.48 -19.75
CA ASP A 171 9.50 1.32 -20.85
C ASP A 171 8.42 1.52 -21.93
N SER A 172 8.77 2.23 -23.01
CA SER A 172 7.85 2.44 -24.13
C SER A 172 7.50 1.16 -24.88
N ASP A 173 8.40 0.17 -24.85
CA ASP A 173 8.35 -1.00 -25.70
C ASP A 173 7.41 -2.05 -25.09
N THR A 174 7.34 -2.08 -23.76
CA THR A 174 6.45 -2.92 -22.96
C THR A 174 5.04 -2.33 -22.82
N ALA A 175 4.88 -1.02 -23.02
CA ALA A 175 3.61 -0.31 -22.82
C ALA A 175 2.41 -0.90 -23.61
N PRO A 176 2.54 -1.31 -24.89
CA PRO A 176 1.45 -1.96 -25.63
C PRO A 176 0.99 -3.27 -24.98
N LEU A 177 1.94 -4.09 -24.49
CA LEU A 177 1.64 -5.38 -23.85
C LEU A 177 0.89 -5.18 -22.53
N ILE A 178 1.32 -4.22 -21.70
CA ILE A 178 0.61 -3.88 -20.46
C ILE A 178 -0.82 -3.43 -20.75
N LYS A 179 -0.99 -2.61 -21.79
CA LYS A 179 -2.31 -2.08 -22.18
C LYS A 179 -3.23 -3.19 -22.70
N GLU A 180 -2.71 -4.14 -23.46
CA GLU A 180 -3.48 -5.28 -23.98
C GLU A 180 -3.95 -6.22 -22.87
N ASN A 181 -3.16 -6.35 -21.80
CA ASN A 181 -3.46 -7.24 -20.68
C ASN A 181 -4.13 -6.54 -19.50
N LEU A 182 -4.68 -5.34 -19.68
CA LEU A 182 -5.46 -4.67 -18.63
C LEU A 182 -6.67 -5.52 -18.24
N ASP A 183 -6.96 -5.59 -16.93
CA ASP A 183 -8.02 -6.40 -16.31
C ASP A 183 -7.83 -7.93 -16.45
N ASN A 184 -6.68 -8.39 -16.93
CA ASN A 184 -6.35 -9.81 -17.04
C ASN A 184 -5.33 -10.26 -15.98
N GLU A 185 -5.35 -11.57 -15.67
CA GLU A 185 -4.31 -12.22 -14.90
C GLU A 185 -3.03 -12.34 -15.73
N VAL A 186 -1.92 -11.90 -15.15
CA VAL A 186 -0.62 -11.86 -15.81
C VAL A 186 0.48 -12.32 -14.87
N GLU A 187 1.54 -12.85 -15.44
CA GLU A 187 2.84 -13.01 -14.80
C GLU A 187 3.79 -11.94 -15.35
N VAL A 188 4.34 -11.13 -14.45
CA VAL A 188 5.28 -10.05 -14.80
C VAL A 188 6.62 -10.37 -14.17
N TRP A 189 7.72 -10.22 -14.91
CA TRP A 189 9.06 -10.44 -14.39
C TRP A 189 10.01 -9.28 -14.68
N GLY A 190 11.06 -9.19 -13.87
CA GLY A 190 12.08 -8.15 -13.92
C GLY A 190 12.68 -7.89 -12.55
N GLU A 191 13.12 -6.66 -12.30
CA GLU A 191 13.71 -6.27 -11.02
C GLU A 191 12.62 -5.97 -9.98
N VAL A 192 12.55 -6.80 -8.95
CA VAL A 192 11.61 -6.68 -7.83
C VAL A 192 12.28 -5.91 -6.69
N ALA A 193 11.73 -4.76 -6.35
CA ALA A 193 12.15 -3.95 -5.21
C ALA A 193 11.32 -4.29 -3.98
N ARG A 194 11.98 -4.58 -2.86
CA ARG A 194 11.32 -4.92 -1.58
C ARG A 194 11.63 -3.93 -0.48
N ASP A 195 10.67 -3.73 0.40
CA ASP A 195 10.84 -2.89 1.59
C ASP A 195 11.53 -3.64 2.74
N VAL A 196 11.69 -2.96 3.87
CA VAL A 196 12.31 -3.51 5.07
C VAL A 196 11.54 -4.69 5.69
N THR A 197 10.25 -4.85 5.34
CA THR A 197 9.37 -5.95 5.76
C THR A 197 9.30 -7.08 4.74
N ASP A 198 10.18 -7.06 3.73
CA ASP A 198 10.22 -8.01 2.61
C ASP A 198 8.99 -7.96 1.68
N ARG A 199 8.15 -6.92 1.78
CA ARG A 199 7.01 -6.72 0.88
C ARG A 199 7.47 -6.10 -0.43
N ILE A 200 6.81 -6.50 -1.53
CA ILE A 200 7.12 -5.99 -2.86
C ILE A 200 6.57 -4.55 -2.98
N ILE A 201 7.46 -3.59 -3.22
CA ILE A 201 7.11 -2.19 -3.42
C ILE A 201 6.75 -1.94 -4.88
N HIS A 202 7.65 -2.32 -5.77
CA HIS A 202 7.50 -2.14 -7.21
C HIS A 202 8.30 -3.17 -7.99
N VAL A 203 7.98 -3.31 -9.28
CA VAL A 203 8.73 -4.13 -10.23
C VAL A 203 9.09 -3.27 -11.43
N THR A 204 10.37 -3.22 -11.78
CA THR A 204 10.82 -2.73 -13.08
C THR A 204 10.65 -3.87 -14.07
N VAL A 205 9.69 -3.73 -14.97
CA VAL A 205 9.24 -4.80 -15.85
C VAL A 205 10.23 -5.00 -16.99
N GLU A 206 10.68 -6.24 -17.15
CA GLU A 206 11.42 -6.71 -18.32
C GLU A 206 10.52 -7.52 -19.26
N GLY A 207 9.48 -8.16 -18.73
CA GLY A 207 8.51 -8.90 -19.54
C GLY A 207 7.22 -9.21 -18.80
N ILE A 208 6.20 -9.55 -19.59
CA ILE A 208 4.84 -9.85 -19.14
C ILE A 208 4.22 -10.90 -20.04
N GLU A 209 3.53 -11.86 -19.43
CA GLU A 209 2.71 -12.85 -20.13
C GLU A 209 1.33 -12.98 -19.48
N PRO A 210 0.25 -13.09 -20.27
CA PRO A 210 -1.05 -13.45 -19.75
C PRO A 210 -1.03 -14.87 -19.19
N ILE A 211 -1.62 -15.05 -18.02
CA ILE A 211 -1.87 -16.39 -17.48
C ILE A 211 -3.12 -16.91 -18.18
N PRO A 212 -3.04 -18.01 -18.95
CA PRO A 212 -4.20 -18.54 -19.63
C PRO A 212 -5.24 -18.97 -18.59
N VAL A 213 -6.46 -18.45 -18.72
CA VAL A 213 -7.61 -18.91 -17.96
C VAL A 213 -7.81 -20.38 -18.30
N SER A 214 -7.28 -21.26 -17.46
CA SER A 214 -7.52 -22.68 -17.60
C SER A 214 -8.99 -22.88 -17.29
N GLU A 215 -9.78 -23.28 -18.29
CA GLU A 215 -11.15 -23.75 -18.03
C GLU A 215 -11.07 -24.74 -16.86
N PRO A 216 -11.94 -24.62 -15.84
CA PRO A 216 -11.91 -25.52 -14.70
C PRO A 216 -11.95 -26.93 -15.26
N ALA A 217 -10.86 -27.67 -15.06
CA ALA A 217 -10.75 -29.03 -15.53
C ALA A 217 -11.95 -29.77 -14.92
N ARG A 218 -12.94 -30.08 -15.75
CA ARG A 218 -14.05 -30.95 -15.34
C ARG A 218 -13.41 -32.22 -14.80
N ALA A 219 -13.98 -32.79 -13.75
CA ALA A 219 -13.47 -34.05 -13.19
C ALA A 219 -13.35 -35.19 -14.23
N SER A 220 -14.00 -35.06 -15.40
CA SER A 220 -13.80 -35.89 -16.59
C SER A 220 -12.39 -35.83 -17.20
N ASN A 221 -11.66 -34.74 -17.00
CA ASN A 221 -10.33 -34.49 -17.59
C ASN A 221 -9.18 -34.91 -16.64
N GLY A 222 -9.50 -35.27 -15.39
CA GLY A 222 -8.57 -35.67 -14.35
C GLY A 222 -8.32 -37.19 -14.25
N ARG A 223 -8.65 -37.96 -15.29
CA ARG A 223 -8.24 -39.37 -15.42
C ARG A 223 -7.83 -39.67 -16.86
N GLY A 224 -6.59 -39.32 -17.20
CA GLY A 224 -5.81 -40.24 -18.03
C GLY A 224 -5.86 -41.59 -17.33
N LEU A 225 -6.41 -42.62 -17.94
CA LEU A 225 -5.70 -43.32 -18.99
C LEU A 225 -6.53 -43.59 -20.25
N LEU A 226 -7.81 -43.24 -20.30
CA LEU A 226 -8.72 -43.73 -21.32
C LEU A 226 -9.83 -42.71 -21.58
N GLY A 227 -9.71 -41.93 -22.67
CA GLY A 227 -10.64 -40.86 -23.03
C GLY A 227 -12.09 -41.35 -23.24
N GLU A 228 -13.05 -40.42 -23.32
CA GLU A 228 -14.51 -40.68 -23.37
C GLU A 228 -14.98 -41.67 -24.46
N GLY A 229 -14.14 -41.96 -25.47
CA GLY A 229 -14.43 -42.92 -26.53
C GLY A 229 -13.87 -44.34 -26.35
N TRP A 230 -13.12 -44.64 -25.29
CA TRP A 230 -12.35 -45.90 -25.22
C TRP A 230 -13.22 -47.17 -25.10
N THR A 231 -14.43 -47.07 -24.55
CA THR A 231 -15.36 -48.19 -24.47
C THR A 231 -16.38 -48.20 -25.61
N ASN A 232 -16.34 -47.27 -26.57
CA ASN A 232 -17.37 -47.16 -27.62
C ASN A 232 -18.82 -47.18 -27.05
N GLY A 233 -19.02 -46.66 -25.83
CA GLY A 233 -20.32 -46.67 -25.15
C GLY A 233 -20.65 -47.93 -24.36
N MET A 234 -19.72 -48.89 -24.22
CA MET A 234 -19.91 -50.05 -23.34
C MET A 234 -19.81 -49.69 -21.86
N ASN A 235 -20.64 -50.37 -21.06
CA ASN A 235 -20.59 -50.30 -19.61
C ASN A 235 -19.28 -50.93 -19.10
N PRO A 236 -18.61 -50.35 -18.09
CA PRO A 236 -17.38 -50.89 -17.49
C PRO A 236 -17.44 -52.39 -17.13
N VAL A 237 -18.61 -52.90 -16.74
CA VAL A 237 -18.81 -54.32 -16.40
C VAL A 237 -18.73 -55.23 -17.63
N GLU A 238 -19.18 -54.75 -18.79
CA GLU A 238 -19.15 -55.50 -20.05
C GLU A 238 -17.72 -55.59 -20.60
N TRP A 239 -16.94 -54.51 -20.47
CA TRP A 239 -15.55 -54.48 -20.93
C TRP A 239 -14.65 -55.49 -20.18
N VAL A 240 -14.82 -55.61 -18.86
CA VAL A 240 -14.05 -56.57 -18.04
C VAL A 240 -14.42 -58.01 -18.35
N ARG A 241 -15.66 -58.29 -18.75
CA ARG A 241 -16.08 -59.62 -19.18
C ARG A 241 -15.44 -60.01 -20.51
N MET A 242 -15.33 -59.06 -21.44
CA MET A 242 -14.69 -59.29 -22.76
C MET A 242 -13.18 -59.57 -22.66
N GLN A 243 -12.51 -59.11 -21.61
CA GLN A 243 -11.07 -59.38 -21.37
C GLN A 243 -10.81 -60.71 -20.65
N ARG A 244 -11.86 -61.42 -20.20
CA ARG A 244 -11.74 -62.68 -19.45
C ARG A 244 -11.99 -63.94 -20.28
N ASP A 245 -12.51 -63.78 -21.49
CA ASP A 245 -12.66 -64.83 -22.51
C ASP A 245 -11.54 -64.71 -23.55
#